data_AF-A0A9X3LID9-F1
#
_entry.id   AF-A0A9X3LID9-F1
#
_cell.length_a   1.000
_cell.length_b   1.000
_cell.length_c   1.000
_cell.angle_alpha   90.00
_cell.angle_beta   90.00
_cell.angle_gamma   90.00
#
_symmetry.space_group_name_H-M   'P 1'
#
loop_
_entity.id
_entity.type
_entity.pdbx_description
1 polymer ?
#
loop_
_entity_poly.entity_id
_entity_poly.type
_entity_poly.pdbx_seq_one_letter_code
_entity_poly.pdbx_strand_id
1 'polypeptide(L)' 'MPRPLPNDSADNKERLNKTIDNMEAAEEAMSFAEGKELAAIKEKNERRKEAIDGLRKEIIEEGKSRINGYI' A
#
# COMPACT_ATOMS: atom_id res chain seq x y z
N MET A 1 2.31 2.50 26.17
CA MET A 1 2.06 1.94 24.82
C MET A 1 3.37 2.04 24.06
N PRO A 2 3.95 0.95 23.51
CA PRO A 2 5.20 1.09 22.78
C PRO A 2 4.94 1.93 21.52
N ARG A 3 5.85 2.86 21.24
CA ARG A 3 5.84 3.65 20.01
C ARG A 3 6.06 2.69 18.84
N PRO A 4 5.26 2.74 17.76
CA PRO A 4 5.51 1.90 16.59
C PRO A 4 6.94 2.19 16.10
N LEU A 5 7.76 1.15 15.99
CA LEU A 5 9.06 1.30 15.36
C LEU A 5 8.85 1.63 13.88
N PRO A 6 9.75 2.38 13.22
CA PRO A 6 9.57 2.85 11.85
C PRO A 6 9.37 1.77 10.77
N ASN A 7 9.41 0.48 11.13
CA ASN A 7 9.31 -0.67 10.24
C ASN A 7 8.62 -1.85 10.96
N ASP A 8 7.53 -1.62 11.70
CA ASP A 8 6.74 -2.75 12.20
C ASP A 8 5.84 -3.27 11.07
N SER A 9 5.94 -4.55 10.73
CA SER A 9 5.10 -5.19 9.71
C SER A 9 3.59 -4.99 9.93
N ALA A 10 3.14 -4.71 11.15
CA ALA A 10 1.76 -4.32 11.43
C ALA A 10 1.40 -2.96 10.78
N ASP A 11 2.30 -1.97 10.84
CA ASP A 11 2.15 -0.67 10.21
C ASP A 11 2.18 -0.79 8.68
N ASN A 12 3.07 -1.63 8.14
CA ASN A 12 3.12 -1.90 6.70
C ASN A 12 1.85 -2.58 6.16
N LYS A 13 1.26 -3.51 6.93
CA LYS A 13 -0.03 -4.14 6.57
C LYS A 13 -1.18 -3.12 6.62
N GLU A 14 -1.23 -2.26 7.62
CA GLU A 14 -2.25 -1.21 7.71
C GLU A 14 -2.12 -0.21 6.55
N ARG A 15 -0.89 0.21 6.24
CA ARG A 15 -0.59 1.08 5.09
C ARG A 15 -0.93 0.41 3.76
N LEU A 16 -0.69 -0.88 3.61
CA LEU A 16 -1.06 -1.65 2.43
C LEU A 16 -2.58 -1.64 2.23
N ASN A 17 -3.35 -1.99 3.27
CA ASN A 17 -4.81 -1.99 3.21
C ASN A 17 -5.35 -0.60 2.88
N LYS A 18 -4.88 0.45 3.57
CA LYS A 18 -5.25 1.84 3.25
C LYS A 18 -4.93 2.23 1.81
N THR A 19 -3.82 1.73 1.25
CA THR A 19 -3.45 2.05 -0.14
C THR A 19 -4.36 1.35 -1.15
N ILE A 20 -4.79 0.11 -0.84
CA ILE A 20 -5.78 -0.64 -1.64
C ILE A 20 -7.14 0.06 -1.57
N ASP A 21 -7.64 0.39 -0.37
CA ASP A 21 -8.93 1.07 -0.20
C ASP A 21 -8.96 2.41 -0.95
N ASN A 22 -7.87 3.18 -0.90
CA ASN A 22 -7.75 4.43 -1.64
C ASN A 22 -7.70 4.23 -3.16
N MET A 23 -7.19 3.09 -3.64
CA MET A 23 -7.18 2.76 -5.05
C MET A 23 -8.59 2.39 -5.51
N GLU A 24 -9.29 1.54 -4.75
CA GLU A 24 -10.68 1.13 -5.04
C GLU A 24 -11.64 2.33 -5.01
N ALA A 25 -11.58 3.18 -3.98
CA ALA A 25 -12.38 4.40 -3.92
C ALA A 25 -12.08 5.36 -5.08
N ALA A 26 -10.83 5.41 -5.54
CA ALA A 26 -10.45 6.19 -6.71
C ALA A 26 -10.95 5.56 -8.02
N GLU A 27 -10.99 4.23 -8.12
CA GLU A 27 -11.60 3.52 -9.25
C GLU A 27 -13.11 3.76 -9.33
N GLU A 28 -13.81 3.76 -8.20
CA GLU A 28 -15.23 4.16 -8.16
C GLU A 28 -15.41 5.61 -8.65
N ALA A 29 -14.55 6.53 -8.20
CA ALA A 29 -14.57 7.93 -8.64
C ALA A 29 -14.29 8.09 -10.14
N MET A 30 -13.53 7.19 -10.77
CA MET A 30 -13.31 7.22 -12.23
C MET A 30 -14.60 7.09 -13.03
N SER A 31 -15.64 6.44 -12.48
CA SER A 31 -16.95 6.32 -13.13
C SER A 31 -17.66 7.66 -13.31
N PHE A 32 -17.27 8.67 -12.52
CA PHE A 32 -17.84 10.02 -12.54
C PHE A 32 -16.86 11.07 -13.06
N ALA A 33 -15.60 10.70 -13.28
CA ALA A 33 -14.53 11.61 -13.68
C ALA A 33 -14.30 11.56 -15.19
N GLU A 34 -14.00 12.71 -15.79
CA GLU A 34 -13.74 12.84 -17.23
C GLU A 34 -12.48 13.66 -17.53
N GLY A 35 -11.97 13.52 -18.75
CA GLY A 35 -10.85 14.32 -19.26
C GLY A 35 -9.60 14.27 -18.36
N LYS A 36 -9.18 15.44 -17.87
CA LYS A 36 -7.96 15.60 -17.06
C LYS A 36 -8.07 14.93 -15.69
N GLU A 37 -9.26 14.90 -15.10
CA GLU A 37 -9.47 14.31 -13.79
C GLU A 37 -9.33 12.78 -13.84
N LEU A 38 -9.92 12.15 -14.87
CA LEU A 38 -9.76 10.73 -15.13
C LEU A 38 -8.29 10.35 -15.35
N ALA A 39 -7.54 11.14 -16.10
CA ALA A 39 -6.11 10.91 -16.32
C ALA A 39 -5.29 11.00 -15.02
N ALA A 40 -5.57 12.00 -14.17
CA ALA A 40 -4.90 12.17 -12.90
C ALA A 40 -5.22 11.02 -11.91
N ILE A 41 -6.46 10.53 -11.91
CA ILE A 41 -6.85 9.37 -11.09
C ILE A 41 -6.09 8.12 -11.56
N LYS A 42 -6.02 7.87 -12.87
CA LYS A 42 -5.26 6.74 -13.43
C LYS A 42 -3.78 6.79 -13.04
N GLU A 43 -3.13 7.93 -13.21
CA GLU A 43 -1.71 8.11 -12.84
C GLU A 43 -1.47 7.92 -11.33
N LYS A 44 -2.40 8.38 -10.48
CA LYS A 44 -2.33 8.13 -9.03
C LYS A 44 -2.51 6.64 -8.71
N ASN A 45 -3.45 5.95 -9.37
CA ASN A 45 -3.66 4.52 -9.18
C ASN A 45 -2.45 3.70 -9.66
N GLU A 46 -1.78 4.11 -10.72
CA GLU A 46 -0.55 3.47 -11.19
C GLU A 46 0.57 3.55 -10.14
N ARG A 47 0.81 4.74 -9.56
CA ARG A 47 1.75 4.91 -8.44
C ARG A 47 1.35 4.11 -7.19
N ARG A 48 0.05 3.98 -6.90
CA ARG A 48 -0.44 3.14 -5.80
C ARG A 48 -0.13 1.66 -6.02
N LYS A 49 -0.19 1.16 -7.26
CA LYS A 49 0.19 -0.22 -7.60
C LYS A 49 1.66 -0.49 -7.31
N GLU A 50 2.55 0.44 -7.65
CA GLU A 50 3.97 0.34 -7.32
C GLU A 50 4.20 0.33 -5.80
N ALA A 51 3.50 1.21 -5.07
CA ALA A 51 3.57 1.24 -3.61
C ALA A 51 3.05 -0.06 -2.96
N ILE A 52 1.96 -0.64 -3.49
CA ILE A 52 1.42 -1.93 -3.05
C ILE A 52 2.43 -3.06 -3.24
N ASP A 53 3.12 -3.12 -4.38
CA ASP A 53 4.13 -4.13 -4.65
C ASP A 53 5.35 -3.98 -3.71
N GLY A 54 5.80 -2.75 -3.47
CA GLY A 54 6.84 -2.45 -2.49
C GLY A 54 6.48 -2.89 -1.08
N LEU A 55 5.30 -2.48 -0.58
CA LEU A 55 4.81 -2.86 0.75
C LEU A 55 4.63 -4.38 0.89
N ARG A 56 4.15 -5.07 -0.16
CA ARG A 56 4.05 -6.54 -0.16
C ARG A 56 5.41 -7.21 -0.02
N LYS A 57 6.43 -6.74 -0.75
CA LYS A 57 7.80 -7.24 -0.64
C LYS A 57 8.37 -6.99 0.76
N GLU A 58 8.19 -5.79 1.31
CA GLU A 58 8.64 -5.45 2.66
C GLU A 58 8.02 -6.37 3.73
N ILE A 59 6.70 -6.60 3.67
CA ILE A 59 6.00 -7.49 4.61
C ILE A 59 6.54 -8.93 4.52
N ILE A 60 6.83 -9.42 3.32
CA ILE A 60 7.36 -10.77 3.10
C ILE A 60 8.80 -10.88 3.63
N GLU A 61 9.66 -9.92 3.29
CA GLU A 61 11.06 -9.92 3.72
C GLU A 61 11.18 -9.82 5.25
N GLU A 62 10.38 -8.96 5.88
CA GLU A 62 10.36 -8.86 7.34
C GLU A 62 9.84 -10.15 8.00
N GLY A 63 8.82 -10.79 7.41
CA GLY A 63 8.34 -12.11 7.85
C GLY A 63 9.43 -13.18 7.80
N LYS A 64 10.23 -13.21 6.74
CA LYS A 64 11.38 -14.11 6.62
C LYS A 64 12.48 -13.78 7.63
N SER A 65 12.80 -12.49 7.84
CA SER A 65 13.78 -12.07 8.84
C SER A 65 13.38 -12.45 10.26
N ARG A 66 12.09 -12.36 10.61
CA ARG A 66 11.56 -12.80 11.91
C ARG A 66 11.67 -14.31 12.11
N ILE A 67 11.47 -15.12 11.05
CA ILE A 67 11.63 -16.57 11.11
C ILE A 67 13.12 -16.96 11.22
N ASN A 68 14.00 -16.26 10.50
CA ASN A 68 15.43 -16.57 10.46
C ASN A 68 16.20 -16.08 11.70
N GLY A 69 15.67 -15.13 12.45
CA GLY A 69 16.24 -14.65 13.73
C GLY A 69 15.86 -15.47 14.96
N TYR A 70 15.14 -16.59 14.78
CA TYR A 70 14.70 -17.51 15.83
C TYR A 70 15.49 -18.85 15.85
N ILE A 71 16.73 -18.83 15.35
CA ILE A 71 17.73 -19.91 15.45
C ILE A 71 18.88 -19.39 16.30
#